data_AF-A0A177CFU8-F1
#
_entry.id   AF-A0A177CFU8-F1
#
_cell.length_a   1.000
_cell.length_b   1.000
_cell.length_c   1.000
_cell.angle_alpha   90.00
_cell.angle_beta   90.00
_cell.angle_gamma   90.00
#
_symmetry.space_group_name_H-M   'P 1'
#
loop_
_entity.id
_entity.type
_entity.pdbx_description
1 polymer ?
#
loop_
_entity_poly.entity_id
_entity_poly.type
_entity_poly.pdbx_seq_one_letter_code
_entity_poly.pdbx_strand_id
1 'polypeptide(L)'
;MAPRLNCLTGCFGWQPAKLSRCSELATRAWMWAIHLILIIPTAMAAFIARNNYLLVEKHLELQQYPYHPKMRLGFYMTYIGCAVLFPWVFLATLLLKKWYGTWTLPYGIINSGLATTIAIGISMQTQFLPASSSGCKDGKAMNWQVVDGYDSMFTLAAKLDRNDANKAEAICKNMVAGWTVGGTVVFFQSVLAYVSVFFDEREFSLLNPMRPLIWLVILFVGPLLFVHDVIFPRIRLWLSYAKKGVAELRSTRDFQIPPQARFTPQYQSFEAPKTKLTNVLAIEHVLLNVTDYLHHDDVVHLSMTCRAVREVVYPSEDLDYRVPKLTRHCCSISEASKCLYCNNKICGSCQRNPLWPGLSGRRHVTDCKPYCEPCYYKSFARHPRGYKKPCKCYSIDRSNEFQDVCRSCMSKDVDTLQAARHRRYQQEARDIAYDENSKCGDCKKVLKDGMRWWKCGKCSGECRDKIHPGFVKTKKVRDPEKGDVGNGGIDEDVSWWRKWRNVLLPERRQ
;
A
#
# COMPACT_ATOMS: atom_id res chain seq x y z
N MET A 1 -25.76 -35.44 -26.13
CA MET A 1 -24.80 -34.84 -25.17
C MET A 1 -23.57 -35.72 -25.12
N ALA A 2 -22.38 -35.22 -25.44
CA ALA A 2 -21.14 -36.02 -25.32
C ALA A 2 -20.65 -36.03 -23.86
N PRO A 3 -20.07 -37.14 -23.35
CA PRO A 3 -19.51 -37.20 -22.01
C PRO A 3 -18.34 -36.20 -21.89
N ARG A 4 -18.43 -35.28 -20.93
CA ARG A 4 -17.39 -34.27 -20.69
C ARG A 4 -16.19 -34.94 -20.01
N LEU A 5 -15.01 -34.77 -20.60
CA LEU A 5 -13.72 -35.19 -20.03
C LEU A 5 -13.39 -34.31 -18.80
N ASN A 6 -13.96 -34.67 -17.64
CA ASN A 6 -13.86 -33.91 -16.38
C ASN A 6 -12.46 -33.94 -15.74
N CYS A 7 -11.55 -34.82 -16.19
CA CYS A 7 -10.17 -34.90 -15.68
C CYS A 7 -9.36 -33.62 -15.92
N LEU A 8 -9.67 -32.82 -16.95
CA LEU A 8 -8.93 -31.62 -17.33
C LEU A 8 -9.45 -30.33 -16.67
N THR A 9 -10.57 -30.38 -15.95
CA THR A 9 -11.17 -29.23 -15.26
C THR A 9 -10.72 -29.04 -13.81
N GLY A 10 -9.84 -29.92 -13.32
CA GLY A 10 -9.23 -29.83 -11.99
C GLY A 10 -9.12 -31.19 -11.31
N CYS A 11 -7.93 -31.56 -10.85
CA CYS A 11 -7.74 -32.63 -9.89
C CYS A 11 -7.82 -32.06 -8.46
N PHE A 12 -8.22 -32.88 -7.49
CA PHE A 12 -8.24 -32.53 -6.05
C PHE A 12 -9.05 -31.28 -5.66
N GLY A 13 -10.14 -30.98 -6.39
CA GLY A 13 -11.06 -29.89 -6.04
C GLY A 13 -10.53 -28.47 -6.30
N TRP A 14 -9.31 -28.32 -6.81
CA TRP A 14 -8.78 -27.01 -7.20
C TRP A 14 -9.43 -26.52 -8.50
N GLN A 15 -10.30 -25.51 -8.38
CA GLN A 15 -10.81 -24.76 -9.52
C GLN A 15 -9.93 -23.52 -9.78
N PRO A 16 -9.27 -23.43 -10.95
CA PRO A 16 -8.45 -22.27 -11.29
C PRO A 16 -9.28 -21.05 -11.68
N ALA A 17 -8.63 -19.88 -11.74
CA ALA A 17 -9.27 -18.63 -12.13
C ALA A 17 -9.96 -18.73 -13.51
N LYS A 18 -11.21 -18.27 -13.57
CA LYS A 18 -12.03 -18.19 -14.77
C LYS A 18 -11.45 -17.16 -15.73
N LEU A 19 -11.18 -17.57 -16.97
CA LEU A 19 -10.70 -16.70 -18.04
C LEU A 19 -11.80 -16.45 -19.07
N SER A 20 -11.72 -15.33 -19.78
CA SER A 20 -12.64 -15.02 -20.89
C SER A 20 -12.53 -16.08 -21.97
N ARG A 21 -13.67 -16.62 -22.42
CA ARG A 21 -13.70 -17.56 -23.55
C ARG A 21 -13.17 -16.85 -24.79
N CYS A 22 -12.09 -17.36 -25.36
CA CYS A 22 -11.66 -16.93 -26.69
C CYS A 22 -12.68 -17.45 -27.72
N SER A 23 -12.96 -16.67 -28.77
CA SER A 23 -14.01 -17.06 -29.72
C SER A 23 -13.57 -18.27 -30.55
N GLU A 24 -14.35 -19.36 -30.43
CA GLU A 24 -14.22 -20.59 -31.20
C GLU A 24 -14.06 -20.30 -32.70
N LEU A 25 -14.94 -19.46 -33.24
CA LEU A 25 -14.97 -19.08 -34.65
C LEU A 25 -13.65 -18.44 -35.12
N ALA A 26 -13.08 -17.52 -34.35
CA ALA A 26 -11.85 -16.82 -34.74
C ALA A 26 -10.64 -17.77 -34.72
N THR A 27 -10.60 -18.68 -33.75
CA THR A 27 -9.51 -19.67 -33.62
C THR A 27 -9.60 -20.72 -34.72
N ARG A 28 -10.81 -21.18 -35.03
CA ARG A 28 -11.08 -22.06 -36.17
C ARG A 28 -10.66 -21.40 -37.49
N ALA A 29 -10.98 -20.13 -37.69
CA ALA A 29 -10.55 -19.37 -38.87
C ALA A 29 -9.02 -19.21 -38.93
N TRP A 30 -8.37 -18.93 -37.79
CA TRP A 30 -6.91 -18.83 -37.68
C TRP A 30 -6.19 -20.14 -38.01
N MET A 31 -6.62 -21.26 -37.42
CA MET A 31 -6.05 -22.57 -37.71
C MET A 31 -6.24 -22.92 -39.19
N TRP A 32 -7.43 -22.67 -39.76
CA TRP A 32 -7.71 -22.90 -41.18
C TRP A 32 -6.82 -22.04 -42.09
N ALA A 33 -6.60 -20.76 -41.76
CA ALA A 33 -5.71 -19.88 -42.50
C ALA A 33 -4.25 -20.38 -42.48
N ILE A 34 -3.73 -20.82 -41.31
CA ILE A 34 -2.37 -21.38 -41.22
C ILE A 34 -2.25 -22.67 -42.06
N HIS A 35 -3.28 -23.53 -42.10
CA HIS A 35 -3.26 -24.72 -42.97
C HIS A 35 -3.10 -24.36 -44.44
N LEU A 36 -3.87 -23.40 -44.94
CA LEU A 36 -3.79 -22.98 -46.34
C LEU A 36 -2.39 -22.46 -46.69
N ILE A 37 -1.79 -21.66 -45.79
CA ILE A 37 -0.41 -21.18 -45.92
C ILE A 37 0.58 -22.37 -45.93
N LEU A 38 0.33 -23.40 -45.13
CA LEU A 38 1.21 -24.55 -44.96
C LEU A 38 1.18 -25.56 -46.13
N ILE A 39 0.13 -25.59 -46.95
CA ILE A 39 0.02 -26.51 -48.11
C ILE A 39 1.22 -26.37 -49.06
N ILE A 40 1.54 -25.15 -49.49
CA ILE A 40 2.58 -24.91 -50.52
C ILE A 40 4.00 -25.23 -49.98
N PRO A 41 4.44 -24.72 -48.80
CA PRO A 41 5.73 -25.08 -48.23
C PRO A 41 5.86 -26.58 -47.95
N THR A 42 4.79 -27.25 -47.49
CA THR A 42 4.84 -28.69 -47.22
C THR A 42 4.99 -29.50 -48.51
N ALA A 43 4.27 -29.14 -49.58
CA ALA A 43 4.45 -29.75 -50.90
C ALA A 43 5.90 -29.59 -51.39
N MET A 44 6.41 -28.35 -51.38
CA MET A 44 7.79 -28.06 -51.80
C MET A 44 8.82 -28.82 -50.96
N ALA A 45 8.68 -28.81 -49.63
CA ALA A 45 9.55 -29.57 -48.73
C ALA A 45 9.52 -31.07 -49.02
N ALA A 46 8.33 -31.65 -49.23
CA ALA A 46 8.18 -33.08 -49.52
C ALA A 46 8.87 -33.47 -50.84
N PHE A 47 8.67 -32.71 -51.92
CA PHE A 47 9.30 -33.00 -53.22
C PHE A 47 10.82 -32.75 -53.21
N ILE A 48 11.30 -31.67 -52.59
CA ILE A 48 12.74 -31.39 -52.49
C ILE A 48 13.43 -32.42 -51.59
N ALA A 49 12.84 -32.75 -50.42
CA ALA A 49 13.38 -33.77 -49.52
C ALA A 49 13.37 -35.16 -50.17
N ARG A 50 12.34 -35.52 -50.95
CA ARG A 50 12.31 -36.76 -51.74
C ARG A 50 13.46 -36.83 -52.73
N ASN A 51 13.71 -35.77 -53.48
CA ASN A 51 14.78 -35.75 -54.48
C ASN A 51 16.17 -35.84 -53.82
N ASN A 52 16.40 -35.11 -52.73
CA ASN A 52 17.66 -35.17 -51.97
C ASN A 52 17.85 -36.55 -51.30
N TYR A 53 16.77 -37.14 -50.77
CA TYR A 53 16.79 -38.49 -50.19
C TYR A 53 17.14 -39.55 -51.23
N LEU A 54 16.48 -39.54 -52.39
CA LEU A 54 16.75 -40.49 -53.48
C LEU A 54 18.18 -40.34 -54.05
N LEU A 55 18.71 -39.12 -54.11
CA LEU A 55 20.10 -38.87 -54.51
C LEU A 55 21.09 -39.52 -53.52
N VAL A 56 20.88 -39.33 -52.21
CA VAL A 56 21.75 -39.93 -51.18
C VAL A 56 21.53 -41.44 -51.06
N GLU A 57 20.32 -41.96 -51.26
CA GLU A 57 20.02 -43.39 -51.20
C GLU A 57 20.61 -44.18 -52.37
N LYS A 58 20.55 -43.63 -53.59
CA LYS A 58 21.07 -44.26 -54.82
C LYS A 58 22.60 -44.40 -54.81
N HIS A 59 23.31 -43.53 -54.08
CA HIS A 59 24.75 -43.40 -54.10
C HIS A 59 25.37 -43.71 -52.73
N LEU A 60 25.87 -44.94 -52.57
CA LEU A 60 26.49 -45.41 -51.32
C LEU A 60 27.75 -44.61 -50.96
N GLU A 61 28.41 -44.03 -51.95
CA GLU A 61 29.60 -43.18 -51.81
C GLU A 61 29.32 -41.93 -50.95
N LEU A 62 28.09 -41.39 -51.00
CA LEU A 62 27.66 -40.25 -50.16
C LEU A 62 27.35 -40.66 -48.71
N GLN A 63 27.27 -41.95 -48.42
CA GLN A 63 26.97 -42.50 -47.09
C GLN A 63 28.22 -43.00 -46.35
N GLN A 64 29.36 -43.10 -47.05
CA GLN A 64 30.64 -43.58 -46.52
C GLN A 64 31.50 -42.43 -45.96
N TYR A 65 32.50 -42.78 -45.15
CA TYR A 65 33.55 -41.86 -44.72
C TYR A 65 34.24 -41.25 -45.95
N PRO A 66 34.53 -39.93 -45.99
CA PRO A 66 34.57 -38.96 -44.88
C PRO A 66 33.22 -38.30 -44.51
N TYR A 67 32.14 -38.60 -45.21
CA TYR A 67 30.87 -37.87 -45.05
C TYR A 67 30.12 -38.24 -43.77
N HIS A 68 29.21 -37.36 -43.36
CA HIS A 68 28.52 -37.49 -42.07
C HIS A 68 27.54 -38.69 -42.05
N PRO A 69 27.69 -39.67 -41.14
CA PRO A 69 26.98 -40.96 -41.23
C PRO A 69 25.45 -40.86 -41.04
N LYS A 70 24.95 -39.74 -40.49
CA LYS A 70 23.51 -39.50 -40.33
C LYS A 70 22.84 -38.86 -41.55
N MET A 71 23.55 -38.66 -42.67
CA MET A 71 23.04 -37.93 -43.83
C MET A 71 21.76 -38.56 -44.42
N ARG A 72 21.80 -39.87 -44.71
CA ARG A 72 20.62 -40.61 -45.20
C ARG A 72 19.44 -40.51 -44.24
N LEU A 73 19.69 -40.69 -42.93
CA LEU A 73 18.65 -40.61 -41.90
C LEU A 73 18.04 -39.20 -41.80
N GLY A 74 18.87 -38.16 -41.87
CA GLY A 74 18.43 -36.77 -41.83
C GLY A 74 17.51 -36.40 -42.99
N PHE A 75 17.85 -36.82 -44.21
CA PHE A 75 16.97 -36.63 -45.37
C PHE A 75 15.73 -37.54 -45.33
N TYR A 76 15.86 -38.79 -44.88
CA TYR A 76 14.74 -39.72 -44.74
C TYR A 76 13.67 -39.19 -43.77
N MET A 77 14.07 -38.73 -42.58
CA MET A 77 13.16 -38.22 -41.55
C MET A 77 12.40 -36.97 -42.01
N THR A 78 13.07 -36.06 -42.72
CA THR A 78 12.40 -34.90 -43.33
C THR A 78 11.48 -35.31 -44.48
N TYR A 79 11.90 -36.24 -45.34
CA TYR A 79 11.07 -36.76 -46.44
C TYR A 79 9.80 -37.43 -45.91
N ILE A 80 9.91 -38.43 -45.02
CA ILE A 80 8.74 -39.15 -44.51
C ILE A 80 7.83 -38.24 -43.68
N GLY A 81 8.41 -37.33 -42.89
CA GLY A 81 7.65 -36.33 -42.13
C GLY A 81 6.83 -35.41 -43.03
N CYS A 82 7.44 -34.82 -44.06
CA CYS A 82 6.73 -33.95 -45.01
C CYS A 82 5.77 -34.73 -45.93
N ALA A 83 6.10 -35.96 -46.31
CA ALA A 83 5.26 -36.81 -47.16
C ALA A 83 3.98 -37.30 -46.43
N VAL A 84 4.04 -37.53 -45.12
CA VAL A 84 2.85 -37.79 -44.28
C VAL A 84 2.12 -36.49 -43.96
N LEU A 85 2.83 -35.40 -43.69
CA LEU A 85 2.23 -34.10 -43.37
C LEU A 85 1.42 -33.53 -44.55
N PHE A 86 1.88 -33.69 -45.79
CA PHE A 86 1.19 -33.14 -46.96
C PHE A 86 -0.29 -33.58 -47.09
N PRO A 87 -0.64 -34.88 -47.17
CA PRO A 87 -2.03 -35.32 -47.17
C PRO A 87 -2.73 -35.04 -45.83
N TRP A 88 -1.99 -35.06 -44.71
CA TRP A 88 -2.55 -34.72 -43.40
C TRP A 88 -3.09 -33.29 -43.35
N VAL A 89 -2.42 -32.30 -43.96
CA VAL A 89 -2.91 -30.90 -43.99
C VAL A 89 -4.29 -30.80 -44.65
N PHE A 90 -4.56 -31.55 -45.73
CA PHE A 90 -5.89 -31.58 -46.36
C PHE A 90 -6.92 -32.29 -45.49
N LEU A 91 -6.58 -33.48 -44.96
CA LEU A 91 -7.47 -34.25 -44.09
C LEU A 91 -7.83 -33.48 -42.82
N ALA A 92 -6.84 -32.85 -42.18
CA ALA A 92 -6.98 -31.96 -41.04
C ALA A 92 -7.91 -30.78 -41.34
N THR A 93 -7.76 -30.14 -42.49
CA THR A 93 -8.62 -29.03 -42.94
C THR A 93 -10.09 -29.46 -43.04
N LEU A 94 -10.35 -30.68 -43.55
CA LEU A 94 -11.69 -31.26 -43.62
C LEU A 94 -12.24 -31.68 -42.24
N LEU A 95 -11.40 -32.29 -41.39
CA LEU A 95 -11.76 -32.69 -40.02
C LEU A 95 -12.08 -31.48 -39.14
N LEU A 96 -11.26 -30.42 -39.16
CA LEU A 96 -11.53 -29.15 -38.47
C LEU A 96 -12.81 -28.47 -38.97
N LYS A 97 -13.20 -28.67 -40.24
CA LYS A 97 -14.47 -28.16 -40.76
C LYS A 97 -15.67 -28.96 -40.24
N LYS A 98 -15.55 -30.28 -40.12
CA LYS A 98 -16.67 -31.18 -39.80
C LYS A 98 -16.84 -31.41 -38.30
N TRP A 99 -15.76 -31.70 -37.57
CA TRP A 99 -15.73 -32.25 -36.21
C TRP A 99 -14.92 -31.36 -35.25
N TYR A 100 -15.22 -30.06 -35.24
CA TYR A 100 -14.61 -29.13 -34.28
C TYR A 100 -15.01 -29.47 -32.81
N GLY A 101 -14.21 -29.06 -31.83
CA GLY A 101 -14.44 -29.36 -30.41
C GLY A 101 -13.49 -30.44 -29.88
N THR A 102 -14.00 -31.57 -29.40
CA THR A 102 -13.19 -32.62 -28.72
C THR A 102 -12.03 -33.20 -29.54
N TRP A 103 -12.05 -33.05 -30.87
CA TRP A 103 -10.97 -33.50 -31.76
C TRP A 103 -9.77 -32.55 -31.84
N THR A 104 -9.84 -31.30 -31.33
CA THR A 104 -8.71 -30.35 -31.39
C THR A 104 -7.47 -30.87 -30.66
N LEU A 105 -7.64 -31.49 -29.49
CA LEU A 105 -6.54 -32.05 -28.70
C LEU A 105 -5.80 -33.21 -29.40
N PRO A 106 -6.44 -34.32 -29.83
CA PRO A 106 -5.73 -35.38 -30.54
C PRO A 106 -5.15 -34.90 -31.87
N TYR A 107 -5.83 -33.97 -32.55
CA TYR A 107 -5.31 -33.28 -33.72
C TYR A 107 -3.99 -32.53 -33.43
N GLY A 108 -3.93 -31.77 -32.34
CA GLY A 108 -2.72 -31.09 -31.87
C GLY A 108 -1.57 -32.04 -31.49
N ILE A 109 -1.89 -33.19 -30.90
CA ILE A 109 -0.89 -34.23 -30.58
C ILE A 109 -0.26 -34.81 -31.85
N ILE A 110 -1.08 -35.14 -32.87
CA ILE A 110 -0.57 -35.64 -34.16
C ILE A 110 0.31 -34.58 -34.83
N ASN A 111 -0.10 -33.31 -34.81
CA ASN A 111 0.72 -32.22 -35.33
C ASN A 111 2.07 -32.09 -34.62
N SER A 112 2.07 -32.21 -33.29
CA SER A 112 3.28 -32.14 -32.46
C SER A 112 4.25 -33.28 -32.83
N GLY A 113 3.74 -34.50 -33.01
CA GLY A 113 4.53 -35.63 -33.48
C GLY A 113 5.16 -35.39 -34.86
N LEU A 114 4.37 -34.90 -35.83
CA LEU A 114 4.88 -34.58 -37.17
C LEU A 114 5.92 -33.44 -37.16
N ALA A 115 5.67 -32.37 -36.40
CA ALA A 115 6.63 -31.27 -36.21
C ALA A 115 7.95 -31.80 -35.62
N THR A 116 7.89 -32.65 -34.61
CA THR A 116 9.05 -33.24 -33.94
C THR A 116 9.87 -34.11 -34.89
N THR A 117 9.22 -34.99 -35.67
CA THR A 117 9.90 -35.84 -36.66
C THR A 117 10.65 -35.02 -37.71
N ILE A 118 10.03 -33.97 -38.26
CA ILE A 118 10.67 -33.10 -39.26
C ILE A 118 11.79 -32.28 -38.61
N ALA A 119 11.59 -31.75 -37.40
CA ALA A 119 12.61 -31.00 -36.65
C ALA A 119 13.86 -31.83 -36.35
N ILE A 120 13.70 -33.11 -36.00
CA ILE A 120 14.83 -34.05 -35.82
C ILE A 120 15.61 -34.22 -37.12
N GLY A 121 14.94 -34.43 -38.26
CA GLY A 121 15.60 -34.56 -39.57
C GLY A 121 16.38 -33.29 -39.96
N ILE A 122 15.80 -32.11 -39.75
CA ILE A 122 16.42 -30.81 -40.02
C ILE A 122 17.61 -30.53 -39.09
N SER A 123 17.51 -30.92 -37.82
CA SER A 123 18.60 -30.81 -36.83
C SER A 123 19.76 -31.77 -37.10
N MET A 124 19.52 -32.90 -37.79
CA MET A 124 20.61 -33.72 -38.33
C MET A 124 21.25 -33.08 -39.56
N GLN A 125 20.48 -32.41 -40.41
CA GLN A 125 20.97 -31.76 -41.63
C GLN A 125 21.88 -30.54 -41.36
N THR A 126 21.71 -29.82 -40.24
CA THR A 126 22.61 -28.70 -39.87
C THR A 126 24.05 -29.12 -39.60
N GLN A 127 24.32 -30.42 -39.45
CA GLN A 127 25.67 -30.95 -39.22
C GLN A 127 26.51 -31.00 -40.52
N PHE A 128 25.86 -31.02 -41.69
CA PHE A 128 26.53 -31.15 -42.99
C PHE A 128 26.07 -30.14 -44.07
N LEU A 129 24.92 -29.47 -43.91
CA LEU A 129 24.50 -28.37 -44.79
C LEU A 129 24.93 -27.01 -44.22
N PRO A 130 25.32 -26.04 -45.08
CA PRO A 130 25.50 -24.65 -44.64
C PRO A 130 24.15 -24.03 -44.26
N ALA A 131 24.14 -23.22 -43.20
CA ALA A 131 22.92 -22.60 -42.66
C ALA A 131 22.25 -21.54 -43.58
N SER A 132 22.82 -21.25 -44.76
CA SER A 132 22.29 -20.26 -45.71
C SER A 132 22.76 -20.54 -47.14
N SER A 133 21.97 -20.10 -48.13
CA SER A 133 22.28 -20.28 -49.56
C SER A 133 23.49 -19.46 -50.04
N SER A 134 23.88 -18.43 -49.30
CA SER A 134 25.16 -17.71 -49.47
C SER A 134 26.38 -18.57 -49.09
N GLY A 135 26.21 -19.61 -48.28
CA GLY A 135 27.24 -20.62 -48.01
C GLY A 135 27.54 -21.54 -49.21
N CYS A 136 26.71 -21.52 -50.25
CA CYS A 136 26.91 -22.31 -51.48
C CYS A 136 27.62 -21.54 -52.60
N LYS A 137 27.63 -20.20 -52.54
CA LYS A 137 28.14 -19.33 -53.62
C LYS A 137 29.67 -19.28 -53.66
N ASP A 138 30.22 -18.72 -54.73
CA ASP A 138 31.63 -18.31 -54.82
C ASP A 138 32.61 -19.48 -54.60
N GLY A 139 32.28 -20.67 -55.12
CA GLY A 139 33.06 -21.89 -54.91
C GLY A 139 32.98 -22.50 -53.50
N LYS A 140 32.28 -21.87 -52.53
CA LYS A 140 32.18 -22.39 -51.16
C LYS A 140 31.53 -23.76 -51.09
N ALA A 141 30.60 -24.09 -51.99
CA ALA A 141 30.05 -25.45 -52.11
C ALA A 141 31.12 -26.51 -52.43
N MET A 142 32.17 -26.15 -53.21
CA MET A 142 33.27 -27.07 -53.54
C MET A 142 34.25 -27.27 -52.37
N ASN A 143 34.31 -26.30 -51.45
CA ASN A 143 35.20 -26.28 -50.29
C ASN A 143 34.49 -26.59 -48.96
N TRP A 144 33.19 -26.89 -48.99
CA TRP A 144 32.39 -27.10 -47.78
C TRP A 144 32.69 -28.45 -47.13
N GLN A 145 33.23 -28.44 -45.90
CA GLN A 145 33.59 -29.63 -45.11
C GLN A 145 34.45 -30.63 -45.89
N VAL A 146 35.38 -30.13 -46.70
CA VAL A 146 36.39 -30.96 -47.38
C VAL A 146 37.33 -31.57 -46.34
N VAL A 147 37.64 -32.85 -46.52
CA VAL A 147 38.65 -33.61 -45.77
C VAL A 147 39.77 -33.97 -46.74
N ASP A 148 41.02 -33.92 -46.28
CA ASP A 148 42.21 -34.05 -47.14
C ASP A 148 42.13 -35.26 -48.08
N GLY A 149 42.24 -35.02 -49.39
CA GLY A 149 42.17 -36.04 -50.43
C GLY A 149 40.76 -36.38 -50.97
N TYR A 150 39.69 -35.79 -50.43
CA TYR A 150 38.31 -36.04 -50.86
C TYR A 150 37.64 -34.79 -51.44
N ASP A 151 36.74 -34.97 -52.42
CA ASP A 151 35.83 -33.91 -52.87
C ASP A 151 34.87 -33.46 -51.73
N SER A 152 34.30 -32.25 -51.82
CA SER A 152 33.14 -31.94 -50.97
C SER A 152 31.94 -32.80 -51.34
N MET A 153 31.04 -33.02 -50.37
CA MET A 153 29.79 -33.75 -50.56
C MET A 153 28.98 -33.22 -51.76
N PHE A 154 28.94 -31.90 -51.96
CA PHE A 154 28.22 -31.27 -53.06
C PHE A 154 28.89 -31.51 -54.42
N THR A 155 30.22 -31.52 -54.47
CA THR A 155 31.00 -31.82 -55.68
C THR A 155 30.85 -33.30 -56.07
N LEU A 156 30.95 -34.22 -55.10
CA LEU A 156 30.72 -35.65 -55.36
C LEU A 156 29.27 -35.91 -55.81
N ALA A 157 28.27 -35.32 -55.14
CA ALA A 157 26.87 -35.43 -55.55
C ALA A 157 26.62 -34.88 -56.97
N ALA A 158 27.34 -33.84 -57.40
CA ALA A 158 27.22 -33.27 -58.74
C ALA A 158 27.88 -34.14 -59.83
N LYS A 159 29.00 -34.78 -59.50
CA LYS A 159 29.59 -35.84 -60.34
C LYS A 159 28.62 -37.02 -60.47
N LEU A 160 27.98 -37.47 -59.38
CA LEU A 160 27.13 -38.67 -59.38
C LEU A 160 25.72 -38.48 -60.00
N ASP A 161 25.10 -37.29 -59.93
CA ASP A 161 23.78 -37.05 -60.56
C ASP A 161 23.86 -37.03 -62.10
N ARG A 162 24.87 -36.35 -62.67
CA ARG A 162 24.94 -36.03 -64.13
C ARG A 162 26.34 -35.95 -64.73
N ASN A 163 27.39 -36.46 -64.07
CA ASN A 163 28.79 -36.31 -64.49
C ASN A 163 29.23 -34.84 -64.69
N ASP A 164 28.65 -33.88 -63.97
CA ASP A 164 28.98 -32.44 -64.11
C ASP A 164 29.29 -31.79 -62.76
N ALA A 165 30.59 -31.77 -62.42
CA ALA A 165 31.10 -31.17 -61.19
C ALA A 165 30.75 -29.68 -61.03
N ASN A 166 30.51 -28.95 -62.13
CA ASN A 166 30.17 -27.52 -62.07
C ASN A 166 28.79 -27.27 -61.43
N LYS A 167 27.95 -28.31 -61.28
CA LYS A 167 26.64 -28.22 -60.62
C LYS A 167 26.69 -28.31 -59.09
N ALA A 168 27.87 -28.39 -58.46
CA ALA A 168 28.03 -28.44 -57.00
C ALA A 168 27.28 -27.30 -56.26
N GLU A 169 27.38 -26.06 -56.76
CA GLU A 169 26.66 -24.91 -56.21
C GLU A 169 25.13 -25.04 -56.35
N ALA A 170 24.64 -25.61 -57.46
CA ALA A 170 23.21 -25.82 -57.69
C ALA A 170 22.64 -26.89 -56.76
N ILE A 171 23.36 -28.00 -56.55
CA ILE A 171 22.95 -29.05 -55.60
C ILE A 171 22.98 -28.52 -54.16
N CYS A 172 24.03 -27.79 -53.78
CA CYS A 172 24.10 -27.13 -52.48
C CYS A 172 22.90 -26.19 -52.26
N LYS A 173 22.60 -25.30 -53.22
CA LYS A 173 21.43 -24.41 -53.14
C LYS A 173 20.11 -25.19 -53.03
N ASN A 174 19.94 -26.29 -53.76
CA ASN A 174 18.72 -27.11 -53.69
C ASN A 174 18.57 -27.82 -52.33
N MET A 175 19.65 -28.37 -51.78
CA MET A 175 19.64 -28.98 -50.45
C MET A 175 19.34 -27.96 -49.35
N VAL A 176 20.00 -26.80 -49.38
CA VAL A 176 19.76 -25.71 -48.43
C VAL A 176 18.35 -25.14 -48.57
N ALA A 177 17.82 -24.99 -49.79
CA ALA A 177 16.43 -24.58 -50.01
C ALA A 177 15.44 -25.58 -49.39
N GLY A 178 15.68 -26.89 -49.56
CA GLY A 178 14.89 -27.94 -48.89
C GLY A 178 14.94 -27.84 -47.36
N TRP A 179 16.12 -27.59 -46.80
CA TRP A 179 16.32 -27.38 -45.36
C TRP A 179 15.57 -26.13 -44.85
N THR A 180 15.69 -24.98 -45.54
CA THR A 180 15.01 -23.73 -45.17
C THR A 180 13.48 -23.85 -45.26
N VAL A 181 12.96 -24.43 -46.34
CA VAL A 181 11.50 -24.64 -46.50
C VAL A 181 11.00 -25.65 -45.47
N GLY A 182 11.77 -26.71 -45.19
CA GLY A 182 11.49 -27.63 -44.08
C GLY A 182 11.43 -26.92 -42.72
N GLY A 183 12.34 -25.98 -42.45
CA GLY A 183 12.34 -25.19 -41.22
C GLY A 183 11.08 -24.31 -41.10
N THR A 184 10.64 -23.71 -42.22
CA THR A 184 9.36 -23.00 -42.31
C THR A 184 8.17 -23.92 -42.00
N VAL A 185 8.16 -25.15 -42.53
CA VAL A 185 7.13 -26.16 -42.23
C VAL A 185 7.11 -26.52 -40.75
N VAL A 186 8.26 -26.77 -40.12
CA VAL A 186 8.35 -27.03 -38.67
C VAL A 186 7.78 -25.88 -37.86
N PHE A 187 8.12 -24.64 -38.17
CA PHE A 187 7.63 -23.47 -37.45
C PHE A 187 6.09 -23.39 -37.46
N PHE A 188 5.47 -23.40 -38.65
CA PHE A 188 4.01 -23.32 -38.76
C PHE A 188 3.31 -24.55 -38.15
N GLN A 189 3.88 -25.75 -38.31
CA GLN A 189 3.33 -26.97 -37.73
C GLN A 189 3.43 -26.98 -36.19
N SER A 190 4.48 -26.37 -35.62
CA SER A 190 4.65 -26.19 -34.17
C SER A 190 3.67 -25.17 -33.62
N VAL A 191 3.40 -24.07 -34.35
CA VAL A 191 2.33 -23.11 -34.01
C VAL A 191 0.96 -23.78 -34.06
N LEU A 192 0.66 -24.58 -35.09
CA LEU A 192 -0.59 -25.36 -35.18
C LEU A 192 -0.72 -26.36 -34.03
N ALA A 193 0.34 -27.09 -33.70
CA ALA A 193 0.36 -28.02 -32.56
C ALA A 193 0.11 -27.29 -31.24
N TYR A 194 0.82 -26.18 -30.99
CA TYR A 194 0.65 -25.35 -29.80
C TYR A 194 -0.79 -24.84 -29.68
N VAL A 195 -1.32 -24.17 -30.71
CA VAL A 195 -2.69 -23.66 -30.71
C VAL A 195 -3.68 -24.81 -30.48
N SER A 196 -3.51 -25.96 -31.14
CA SER A 196 -4.48 -27.07 -31.03
C SER A 196 -4.44 -27.80 -29.68
N VAL A 197 -3.28 -27.89 -29.01
CA VAL A 197 -3.14 -28.52 -27.69
C VAL A 197 -3.58 -27.57 -26.57
N PHE A 198 -3.25 -26.28 -26.66
CA PHE A 198 -3.52 -25.31 -25.60
C PHE A 198 -4.85 -24.55 -25.79
N PHE A 199 -5.46 -24.57 -26.97
CA PHE A 199 -6.83 -24.07 -27.18
C PHE A 199 -7.88 -25.04 -26.62
N ASP A 200 -8.09 -24.94 -25.32
CA ASP A 200 -9.19 -25.60 -24.63
C ASP A 200 -10.26 -24.57 -24.24
N GLU A 201 -11.46 -24.73 -24.80
CA GLU A 201 -12.63 -23.87 -24.55
C GLU A 201 -13.16 -23.99 -23.11
N ARG A 202 -12.70 -25.00 -22.36
CA ARG A 202 -13.03 -25.17 -20.95
C ARG A 202 -12.47 -24.00 -20.15
N GLU A 203 -13.36 -23.20 -19.56
CA GLU A 203 -13.06 -22.02 -18.71
C GLU A 203 -12.04 -22.29 -17.60
N PHE A 204 -11.89 -23.55 -17.19
CA PHE A 204 -11.02 -24.03 -16.12
C PHE A 204 -9.78 -24.80 -16.60
N SER A 205 -9.60 -25.02 -17.91
CA SER A 205 -8.53 -25.89 -18.42
C SER A 205 -7.14 -25.46 -17.97
N LEU A 206 -6.37 -26.43 -17.46
CA LEU A 206 -4.97 -26.22 -17.05
C LEU A 206 -4.07 -25.82 -18.24
N LEU A 207 -4.51 -26.13 -19.46
CA LEU A 207 -3.79 -25.88 -20.71
C LEU A 207 -4.06 -24.49 -21.34
N ASN A 208 -4.80 -23.59 -20.69
CA ASN A 208 -5.06 -22.26 -21.28
C ASN A 208 -3.73 -21.46 -21.47
N PRO A 209 -3.37 -21.00 -22.68
CA PRO A 209 -2.06 -20.40 -22.98
C PRO A 209 -1.85 -19.02 -22.33
N MET A 210 -2.94 -18.33 -21.93
CA MET A 210 -2.84 -17.08 -21.18
C MET A 210 -2.52 -17.30 -19.70
N ARG A 211 -2.71 -18.52 -19.19
CA ARG A 211 -2.57 -18.82 -17.76
C ARG A 211 -1.11 -18.75 -17.27
N PRO A 212 -0.08 -19.24 -17.99
CA PRO A 212 1.33 -18.99 -17.64
C PRO A 212 1.68 -17.51 -17.60
N LEU A 213 1.18 -16.71 -18.56
CA LEU A 213 1.41 -15.26 -18.59
C LEU A 213 0.75 -14.54 -17.41
N ILE A 214 -0.48 -14.93 -17.03
CA ILE A 214 -1.16 -14.38 -15.85
C ILE A 214 -0.44 -14.81 -14.56
N TRP A 215 0.03 -16.05 -14.45
CA TRP A 215 0.86 -16.48 -13.33
C TRP A 215 2.17 -15.71 -13.24
N LEU A 216 2.81 -15.41 -14.37
CA LEU A 216 4.01 -14.58 -14.44
C LEU A 216 3.71 -13.15 -13.97
N VAL A 217 2.63 -12.53 -14.44
CA VAL A 217 2.19 -11.20 -13.97
C VAL A 217 1.90 -11.22 -12.46
N ILE A 218 1.22 -12.24 -11.94
CA ILE A 218 0.95 -12.37 -10.49
C ILE A 218 2.26 -12.58 -9.71
N LEU A 219 3.21 -13.38 -10.23
CA LEU A 219 4.48 -13.67 -9.58
C LEU A 219 5.39 -12.44 -9.49
N PHE A 220 5.43 -11.59 -10.52
CA PHE A 220 6.29 -10.40 -10.55
C PHE A 220 5.60 -9.14 -10.00
N VAL A 221 4.32 -8.90 -10.32
CA VAL A 221 3.59 -7.69 -9.91
C VAL A 221 2.89 -7.87 -8.55
N GLY A 222 2.42 -9.08 -8.24
CA GLY A 222 1.72 -9.39 -6.98
C GLY A 222 2.53 -9.05 -5.73
N PRO A 223 3.81 -9.46 -5.61
CA PRO A 223 4.66 -9.08 -4.49
C PRO A 223 4.84 -7.56 -4.36
N LEU A 224 5.00 -6.84 -5.48
CA LEU A 224 5.15 -5.38 -5.46
C LEU A 224 3.89 -4.68 -4.93
N LEU A 225 2.70 -5.11 -5.38
CA LEU A 225 1.42 -4.61 -4.88
C LEU A 225 1.22 -4.97 -3.40
N PHE A 226 1.55 -6.20 -2.99
CA PHE A 226 1.46 -6.63 -1.60
C PHE A 226 2.38 -5.82 -0.66
N VAL A 227 3.64 -5.60 -1.07
CA VAL A 227 4.60 -4.76 -0.35
C VAL A 227 4.06 -3.33 -0.24
N HIS A 228 3.54 -2.77 -1.33
CA HIS A 228 3.03 -1.40 -1.36
C HIS A 228 1.77 -1.20 -0.50
N ASP A 229 0.78 -2.09 -0.61
CA ASP A 229 -0.55 -1.91 -0.02
C ASP A 229 -0.71 -2.52 1.38
N VAL A 230 0.14 -3.49 1.76
CA VAL A 230 0.08 -4.17 3.06
C VAL A 230 1.29 -3.83 3.93
N ILE A 231 2.50 -3.92 3.40
CA ILE A 231 3.73 -3.78 4.20
C ILE A 231 4.05 -2.31 4.49
N PHE A 232 4.09 -1.43 3.48
CA PHE A 232 4.43 -0.02 3.70
C PHE A 232 3.47 0.73 4.65
N PRO A 233 2.13 0.53 4.62
CA PRO A 233 1.24 1.08 5.64
C PRO A 233 1.56 0.64 7.07
N ARG A 234 1.86 -0.65 7.27
CA ARG A 234 2.21 -1.21 8.59
C ARG A 234 3.55 -0.66 9.08
N ILE A 235 4.57 -0.59 8.22
CA ILE A 235 5.86 0.05 8.55
C ILE A 235 5.65 1.52 8.93
N ARG A 236 4.80 2.27 8.20
CA ARG A 236 4.53 3.69 8.51
C ARG A 236 3.75 3.88 9.81
N LEU A 237 2.82 2.97 10.14
CA LEU A 237 2.17 2.93 11.44
C LEU A 237 3.20 2.67 12.55
N TRP A 238 4.04 1.64 12.40
CA TRP A 238 5.07 1.27 13.37
C TRP A 238 6.12 2.38 13.59
N LEU A 239 6.58 3.03 12.52
CA LEU A 239 7.47 4.20 12.63
C LEU A 239 6.81 5.39 13.35
N SER A 240 5.50 5.55 13.22
CA SER A 240 4.75 6.59 13.96
C SER A 240 4.61 6.22 15.44
N TYR A 241 4.39 4.93 15.75
CA TYR A 241 4.43 4.38 17.10
C TYR A 241 5.80 4.61 17.75
N ALA A 242 6.88 4.20 17.09
CA ALA A 242 8.25 4.38 17.56
C ALA A 242 8.59 5.85 17.82
N LYS A 243 8.20 6.77 16.93
CA LYS A 243 8.40 8.22 17.12
C LYS A 243 7.69 8.75 18.37
N LYS A 244 6.45 8.30 18.64
CA LYS A 244 5.72 8.70 19.85
C LYS A 244 6.30 8.06 21.11
N GLY A 245 6.71 6.80 21.07
CA GLY A 245 7.40 6.14 22.17
C GLY A 245 8.73 6.84 22.53
N VAL A 246 9.52 7.22 21.53
CA VAL A 246 10.76 8.01 21.75
C VAL A 246 10.46 9.42 22.26
N ALA A 247 9.36 10.05 21.81
CA ALA A 247 8.94 11.34 22.34
C ALA A 247 8.53 11.24 23.83
N GLU A 248 7.76 10.21 24.20
CA GLU A 248 7.37 9.90 25.58
C GLU A 248 8.60 9.68 26.48
N LEU A 249 9.55 8.83 26.03
CA LEU A 249 10.81 8.54 26.74
C LEU A 249 11.76 9.74 26.89
N ARG A 250 11.52 10.83 26.14
CA ARG A 250 12.20 12.13 26.25
C ARG A 250 11.38 13.17 26.99
N SER A 251 10.06 12.99 27.08
CA SER A 251 9.11 13.91 27.73
C SER A 251 8.88 13.57 29.21
N THR A 252 9.86 12.93 29.86
CA THR A 252 9.81 12.49 31.27
C THR A 252 9.82 13.64 32.29
N ARG A 253 9.80 14.89 31.85
CA ARG A 253 9.29 15.97 32.68
C ARG A 253 7.78 15.94 32.56
N ASP A 254 7.14 15.26 33.51
CA ASP A 254 5.75 15.50 33.83
C ASP A 254 5.60 17.00 34.00
N PHE A 255 4.91 17.63 33.05
CA PHE A 255 4.57 19.03 33.14
C PHE A 255 3.49 19.15 34.19
N GLN A 256 3.94 19.15 35.45
CA GLN A 256 3.19 19.57 36.60
C GLN A 256 2.84 21.03 36.33
N ILE A 257 1.63 21.26 35.83
CA ILE A 257 1.01 22.55 36.05
C ILE A 257 0.92 22.64 37.56
N PRO A 258 1.57 23.61 38.22
CA PRO A 258 1.40 23.78 39.65
C PRO A 258 -0.11 23.92 39.85
N PRO A 259 -0.74 23.04 40.65
CA PRO A 259 -2.18 23.13 40.85
C PRO A 259 -2.43 24.58 41.27
N GLN A 260 -3.30 25.29 40.54
CA GLN A 260 -3.59 26.69 40.87
C GLN A 260 -3.93 26.69 42.34
N ALA A 261 -3.06 27.31 43.15
CA ALA A 261 -3.13 27.15 44.59
C ALA A 261 -4.55 27.54 44.97
N ARG A 262 -5.35 26.55 45.41
CA ARG A 262 -6.67 26.83 45.95
C ARG A 262 -6.37 27.84 47.03
N PHE A 263 -6.91 29.04 46.90
CA PHE A 263 -6.73 30.05 47.92
C PHE A 263 -7.50 29.53 49.13
N THR A 264 -6.81 28.77 49.97
CA THR A 264 -7.21 28.33 51.30
C THR A 264 -6.63 29.36 52.25
N PRO A 265 -7.31 30.50 52.45
CA PRO A 265 -6.91 31.48 53.43
C PRO A 265 -6.72 30.82 54.79
N GLN A 266 -5.62 31.13 55.45
CA GLN A 266 -5.32 30.61 56.79
C GLN A 266 -6.23 31.30 57.82
N TYR A 267 -7.42 30.74 58.04
CA TYR A 267 -8.45 31.26 58.95
C TYR A 267 -8.52 30.59 60.32
N GLN A 268 -7.61 29.67 60.66
CA GLN A 268 -7.63 28.92 61.93
C GLN A 268 -7.63 29.77 63.22
N SER A 269 -7.51 31.10 63.12
CA SER A 269 -7.67 32.05 64.23
C SER A 269 -8.33 33.39 63.85
N PHE A 270 -9.04 33.47 62.70
CA PHE A 270 -9.66 34.73 62.26
C PHE A 270 -11.18 34.77 62.51
N GLU A 271 -11.57 35.32 63.64
CA GLU A 271 -12.93 35.84 63.79
C GLU A 271 -13.09 37.08 62.92
N ALA A 272 -13.97 37.02 61.92
CA ALA A 272 -14.29 38.18 61.11
C ALA A 272 -14.93 39.27 61.99
N PRO A 273 -14.37 40.50 62.06
CA PRO A 273 -14.95 41.56 62.86
C PRO A 273 -16.38 41.83 62.39
N LYS A 274 -17.34 41.77 63.33
CA LYS A 274 -18.78 41.93 63.10
C LYS A 274 -19.15 43.39 62.79
N THR A 275 -18.70 43.87 61.62
CA THR A 275 -19.07 45.19 61.11
C THR A 275 -20.55 45.17 60.67
N LYS A 276 -21.21 46.34 60.68
CA LYS A 276 -22.58 46.46 60.16
C LYS A 276 -22.67 46.03 58.69
N LEU A 277 -21.65 46.35 57.89
CA LEU A 277 -21.58 45.96 56.47
C LEU A 277 -21.48 44.45 56.28
N THR A 278 -20.63 43.75 57.04
CA THR A 278 -20.51 42.29 56.95
C THR A 278 -21.80 41.59 57.37
N ASN A 279 -22.51 42.10 58.38
CA ASN A 279 -23.80 41.54 58.79
C ASN A 279 -24.87 41.71 57.70
N VAL A 280 -24.86 42.83 56.96
CA VAL A 280 -25.77 43.08 55.83
C VAL A 280 -25.43 42.20 54.63
N LEU A 281 -24.16 42.11 54.24
CA LEU A 281 -23.72 41.27 53.12
C LEU A 281 -23.79 39.77 53.42
N ALA A 282 -23.82 39.36 54.70
CA ALA A 282 -24.03 37.97 55.10
C ALA A 282 -25.44 37.47 54.75
N ILE A 283 -26.42 38.38 54.64
CA ILE A 283 -27.74 38.06 54.11
C ILE A 283 -27.60 37.83 52.61
N GLU A 284 -27.62 36.55 52.19
CA GLU A 284 -27.34 36.17 50.80
C GLU A 284 -28.21 36.93 49.79
N HIS A 285 -29.52 37.08 50.03
CA HIS A 285 -30.41 37.83 49.14
C HIS A 285 -29.97 39.28 48.95
N VAL A 286 -29.42 39.93 49.98
CA VAL A 286 -28.91 41.30 49.88
C VAL A 286 -27.62 41.33 49.07
N LEU A 287 -26.70 40.38 49.29
CA LEU A 287 -25.49 40.28 48.47
C LEU A 287 -25.84 40.02 46.99
N LEU A 288 -26.77 39.11 46.70
CA LEU A 288 -27.18 38.80 45.33
C LEU A 288 -27.80 40.02 44.64
N ASN A 289 -28.74 40.70 45.31
CA ASN A 289 -29.34 41.96 44.82
C ASN A 289 -28.29 43.05 44.58
N VAL A 290 -27.23 43.12 45.40
CA VAL A 290 -26.09 44.03 45.15
C VAL A 290 -25.30 43.57 43.92
N THR A 291 -25.01 42.27 43.78
CA THR A 291 -24.25 41.76 42.63
C THR A 291 -24.97 41.85 41.29
N ASP A 292 -26.32 41.92 41.27
CA ASP A 292 -27.10 42.12 40.03
C ASP A 292 -26.77 43.47 39.34
N TYR A 293 -26.34 44.48 40.11
CA TYR A 293 -25.93 45.79 39.60
C TYR A 293 -24.41 45.97 39.49
N LEU A 294 -23.63 44.92 39.79
CA LEU A 294 -22.17 44.95 39.73
C LEU A 294 -21.63 44.12 38.57
N HIS A 295 -20.51 44.57 38.02
CA HIS A 295 -19.73 43.72 37.13
C HIS A 295 -18.94 42.70 37.95
N HIS A 296 -18.56 41.58 37.33
CA HIS A 296 -17.79 40.55 38.02
C HIS A 296 -16.45 41.07 38.60
N ASP A 297 -15.76 41.94 37.85
CA ASP A 297 -14.53 42.59 38.33
C ASP A 297 -14.81 43.49 39.56
N ASP A 298 -15.98 44.13 39.65
CA ASP A 298 -16.38 44.96 40.80
C ASP A 298 -16.68 44.10 42.05
N VAL A 299 -17.26 42.91 41.88
CA VAL A 299 -17.47 41.94 42.98
C VAL A 299 -16.14 41.37 43.47
N VAL A 300 -15.17 41.14 42.57
CA VAL A 300 -13.80 40.78 42.94
C VAL A 300 -13.11 41.94 43.67
N HIS A 301 -13.28 43.18 43.24
CA HIS A 301 -12.77 44.35 43.96
C HIS A 301 -13.42 44.51 45.34
N LEU A 302 -14.74 44.31 45.46
CA LEU A 302 -15.48 44.32 46.72
C LEU A 302 -14.88 43.32 47.73
N SER A 303 -14.58 42.09 47.30
CA SER A 303 -13.94 41.08 48.15
C SER A 303 -12.46 41.36 48.47
N MET A 304 -11.85 42.34 47.82
CA MET A 304 -10.50 42.82 48.15
C MET A 304 -10.49 44.00 49.13
N THR A 305 -11.63 44.67 49.37
CA THR A 305 -11.72 45.84 50.26
C THR A 305 -11.26 45.56 51.70
N CYS A 306 -11.70 44.46 52.30
CA CYS A 306 -11.19 43.97 53.58
C CYS A 306 -11.38 42.46 53.74
N ARG A 307 -10.64 41.84 54.68
CA ARG A 307 -10.68 40.38 54.95
C ARG A 307 -12.07 39.89 55.36
N ALA A 308 -12.84 40.71 56.09
CA ALA A 308 -14.17 40.34 56.57
C ALA A 308 -15.21 40.36 55.45
N VAL A 309 -15.19 41.35 54.56
CA VAL A 309 -16.03 41.38 53.34
C VAL A 309 -15.63 40.25 52.40
N ARG A 310 -14.33 39.92 52.29
CA ARG A 310 -13.88 38.76 51.51
C ARG A 310 -14.59 37.49 51.90
N GLU A 311 -14.66 37.18 53.20
CA GLU A 311 -15.24 35.91 53.65
C GLU A 311 -16.76 35.85 53.50
N VAL A 312 -17.43 37.01 53.51
CA VAL A 312 -18.86 37.10 53.26
C VAL A 312 -19.20 36.94 51.76
N VAL A 313 -18.34 37.44 50.87
CA VAL A 313 -18.52 37.34 49.41
C VAL A 313 -18.02 35.98 48.89
N TYR A 314 -16.81 35.59 49.24
CA TYR A 314 -16.14 34.34 48.84
C TYR A 314 -15.73 33.54 50.10
N PRO A 315 -16.68 32.92 50.81
CA PRO A 315 -16.40 32.07 51.95
C PRO A 315 -15.50 30.90 51.54
N SER A 316 -14.50 30.60 52.37
CA SER A 316 -13.52 29.55 52.11
C SER A 316 -14.13 28.15 52.08
N GLU A 317 -15.14 27.89 52.92
CA GLU A 317 -15.82 26.59 53.03
C GLU A 317 -16.81 26.33 51.88
N ASP A 318 -17.41 27.38 51.31
CA ASP A 318 -18.52 27.29 50.34
C ASP A 318 -18.18 27.93 48.97
N LEU A 319 -16.89 28.10 48.66
CA LEU A 319 -16.43 28.76 47.43
C LEU A 319 -17.00 28.10 46.16
N ASP A 320 -17.08 26.77 46.14
CA ASP A 320 -17.52 25.97 45.00
C ASP A 320 -19.03 26.14 44.67
N TYR A 321 -19.88 26.46 45.66
CA TYR A 321 -21.30 26.78 45.46
C TYR A 321 -21.53 28.29 45.25
N ARG A 322 -20.86 29.13 46.03
CA ARG A 322 -21.02 30.58 46.03
C ARG A 322 -20.52 31.24 44.75
N VAL A 323 -19.35 30.85 44.23
CA VAL A 323 -18.76 31.46 43.02
C VAL A 323 -19.66 31.30 41.79
N PRO A 324 -20.21 30.11 41.46
CA PRO A 324 -21.19 29.97 40.37
C PRO A 324 -22.44 30.82 40.56
N LYS A 325 -22.92 30.98 41.80
CA LYS A 325 -24.12 31.77 42.12
C LYS A 325 -23.87 33.26 41.89
N LEU A 326 -22.83 33.84 42.49
CA LEU A 326 -22.43 35.22 42.24
C LEU A 326 -22.17 35.49 40.75
N THR A 327 -21.52 34.54 40.06
CA THR A 327 -21.26 34.64 38.61
C THR A 327 -22.52 34.50 37.74
N ARG A 328 -23.68 34.09 38.30
CA ARG A 328 -24.98 34.16 37.59
C ARG A 328 -25.61 35.55 37.68
N HIS A 329 -25.45 36.23 38.81
CA HIS A 329 -26.00 37.55 39.10
C HIS A 329 -25.14 38.71 38.56
N CYS A 330 -23.80 38.58 38.61
CA CYS A 330 -22.90 39.56 37.99
C CYS A 330 -23.15 39.68 36.48
N CYS A 331 -23.19 40.93 35.97
CA CYS A 331 -23.35 41.29 34.56
C CYS A 331 -24.70 40.82 33.94
N SER A 332 -25.59 41.77 33.64
CA SER A 332 -26.91 41.56 33.01
C SER A 332 -26.95 40.40 31.99
N ILE A 333 -27.93 39.51 32.17
CA ILE A 333 -27.89 38.11 31.75
C ILE A 333 -27.94 37.91 30.22
N SER A 334 -28.53 38.85 29.45
CA SER A 334 -28.88 38.62 28.05
C SER A 334 -27.70 38.48 27.08
N GLU A 335 -26.56 39.10 27.36
CA GLU A 335 -25.42 39.19 26.42
C GLU A 335 -24.06 38.91 27.10
N ALA A 336 -24.04 37.99 28.06
CA ALA A 336 -22.80 37.64 28.78
C ALA A 336 -21.89 36.70 27.98
N SER A 337 -20.84 37.24 27.35
CA SER A 337 -19.74 36.45 26.78
C SER A 337 -18.72 36.05 27.88
N LYS A 338 -17.72 35.22 27.54
CA LYS A 338 -16.66 34.81 28.48
C LYS A 338 -15.34 35.40 28.03
N CYS A 339 -14.63 36.06 28.95
CA CYS A 339 -13.27 36.55 28.71
C CYS A 339 -12.36 35.38 28.30
N LEU A 340 -11.75 35.50 27.13
CA LEU A 340 -10.99 34.44 26.48
C LEU A 340 -9.83 33.92 27.34
N TYR A 341 -9.25 34.76 28.20
CA TYR A 341 -8.07 34.45 29.03
C TYR A 341 -8.43 33.91 30.42
N CYS A 342 -9.25 34.63 31.19
CA CYS A 342 -9.57 34.26 32.57
C CYS A 342 -10.77 33.31 32.70
N ASN A 343 -11.64 33.21 31.68
CA ASN A 343 -12.96 32.56 31.66
C ASN A 343 -14.08 33.28 32.46
N ASN A 344 -13.82 34.46 33.04
CA ASN A 344 -14.84 35.27 33.73
C ASN A 344 -15.94 35.71 32.75
N LYS A 345 -17.18 35.86 33.22
CA LYS A 345 -18.25 36.47 32.43
C LYS A 345 -18.00 37.97 32.23
N ILE A 346 -18.32 38.46 31.05
CA ILE A 346 -18.27 39.87 30.65
C ILE A 346 -19.56 40.22 29.92
N CYS A 347 -20.19 41.32 30.30
CA CYS A 347 -21.24 41.98 29.48
C CYS A 347 -20.60 42.94 28.48
N GLY A 348 -21.39 43.46 27.54
CA GLY A 348 -20.93 44.41 26.52
C GLY A 348 -20.20 45.66 27.07
N SER A 349 -20.56 46.17 28.26
CA SER A 349 -19.87 47.30 28.90
C SER A 349 -18.47 46.94 29.42
N CYS A 350 -18.28 45.69 29.89
CA CYS A 350 -17.00 45.16 30.38
C CYS A 350 -16.12 44.55 29.29
N GLN A 351 -16.72 44.12 28.19
CA GLN A 351 -16.03 43.54 27.06
C GLN A 351 -15.09 44.57 26.43
N ARG A 352 -13.85 44.15 26.20
CA ARG A 352 -12.86 44.88 25.40
C ARG A 352 -12.42 43.93 24.30
N ASN A 353 -12.30 44.47 23.09
CA ASN A 353 -11.93 43.72 21.90
C ASN A 353 -10.59 44.25 21.36
N PRO A 354 -9.46 44.07 22.07
CA PRO A 354 -8.15 44.39 21.51
C PRO A 354 -7.83 43.47 20.33
N LEU A 355 -7.02 44.00 19.40
CA LEU A 355 -6.43 43.24 18.31
C LEU A 355 -5.13 42.61 18.80
N TRP A 356 -5.18 41.34 19.21
CA TRP A 356 -4.05 40.60 19.80
C TRP A 356 -3.70 39.36 18.97
N PRO A 357 -2.47 38.82 19.07
CA PRO A 357 -2.12 37.55 18.42
C PRO A 357 -3.05 36.42 18.87
N GLY A 358 -3.46 35.59 17.90
CA GLY A 358 -4.32 34.43 18.14
C GLY A 358 -3.77 33.44 19.18
N LEU A 359 -4.68 32.70 19.79
CA LEU A 359 -4.31 31.72 20.82
C LEU A 359 -4.11 30.34 20.23
N SER A 360 -2.85 29.97 20.01
CA SER A 360 -2.41 28.67 19.48
C SER A 360 -3.05 27.45 20.12
N GLY A 361 -3.38 27.48 21.42
CA GLY A 361 -4.04 26.36 22.09
C GLY A 361 -5.52 26.17 21.77
N ARG A 362 -6.23 27.21 21.30
CA ARG A 362 -7.69 27.23 21.17
C ARG A 362 -8.18 26.14 20.21
N ARG A 363 -7.61 26.03 19.01
CA ARG A 363 -8.00 25.01 18.01
C ARG A 363 -7.63 23.59 18.42
N HIS A 364 -6.60 23.43 19.24
CA HIS A 364 -6.23 22.12 19.77
C HIS A 364 -7.30 21.59 20.73
N VAL A 365 -7.91 22.46 21.54
CA VAL A 365 -8.99 22.07 22.45
C VAL A 365 -10.33 21.91 21.73
N THR A 366 -10.67 22.79 20.77
CA THR A 366 -11.99 22.74 20.09
C THR A 366 -12.06 21.75 18.93
N ASP A 367 -11.03 21.72 18.08
CA ASP A 367 -11.10 21.05 16.76
C ASP A 367 -10.37 19.71 16.75
N CYS A 368 -9.30 19.54 17.54
CA CYS A 368 -8.51 18.32 17.52
C CYS A 368 -9.13 17.23 18.40
N LYS A 369 -9.47 16.09 17.77
CA LYS A 369 -10.14 14.97 18.43
C LYS A 369 -9.20 13.76 18.50
N PRO A 370 -9.25 12.96 19.58
CA PRO A 370 -8.46 11.74 19.71
C PRO A 370 -9.05 10.61 18.85
N TYR A 371 -8.20 9.74 18.33
CA TYR A 371 -8.50 8.66 17.39
C TYR A 371 -7.87 7.36 17.89
N CYS A 372 -8.61 6.25 17.77
CA CYS A 372 -8.07 4.91 17.99
C CYS A 372 -7.17 4.47 16.83
N GLU A 373 -6.30 3.48 17.10
CA GLU A 373 -5.38 2.94 16.09
C GLU A 373 -6.06 2.51 14.78
N PRO A 374 -7.15 1.71 14.76
CA PRO A 374 -7.78 1.31 13.50
C PRO A 374 -8.28 2.49 12.65
N CYS A 375 -8.87 3.50 13.29
CA CYS A 375 -9.34 4.71 12.61
C CYS A 375 -8.17 5.58 12.11
N TYR A 376 -7.07 5.65 12.86
CA TYR A 376 -5.83 6.30 12.42
C TYR A 376 -5.19 5.57 11.24
N TYR A 377 -5.08 4.24 11.30
CA TYR A 377 -4.54 3.42 10.22
C TYR A 377 -5.34 3.62 8.93
N LYS A 378 -6.68 3.53 9.01
CA LYS A 378 -7.58 3.79 7.89
C LYS A 378 -7.46 5.22 7.35
N SER A 379 -7.36 6.22 8.24
CA SER A 379 -7.38 7.64 7.85
C SER A 379 -6.05 8.19 7.33
N PHE A 380 -4.92 7.62 7.75
CA PHE A 380 -3.57 8.16 7.52
C PHE A 380 -2.56 7.11 7.10
N ALA A 381 -2.38 6.02 7.86
CA ALA A 381 -1.29 5.08 7.58
C ALA A 381 -1.50 4.24 6.32
N ARG A 382 -2.75 3.96 5.91
CA ARG A 382 -3.05 3.24 4.65
C ARG A 382 -2.61 4.04 3.41
N HIS A 383 -2.92 5.33 3.35
CA HIS A 383 -2.66 6.16 2.16
C HIS A 383 -1.18 6.56 2.03
N PRO A 384 -0.63 6.75 0.82
CA PRO A 384 0.77 7.15 0.63
C PRO A 384 1.11 8.51 1.26
N ARG A 385 2.41 8.77 1.47
CA ARG A 385 2.89 10.05 2.00
C ARG A 385 2.40 11.20 1.09
N GLY A 386 1.89 12.27 1.69
CA GLY A 386 1.38 13.43 0.98
C GLY A 386 -0.15 13.47 0.79
N TYR A 387 -0.86 12.34 0.90
CA TYR A 387 -2.33 12.29 0.75
C TYR A 387 -3.08 13.26 1.70
N LYS A 388 -2.54 13.48 2.90
CA LYS A 388 -2.98 14.54 3.82
C LYS A 388 -1.77 15.30 4.33
N LYS A 389 -1.84 16.63 4.27
CA LYS A 389 -0.86 17.53 4.89
C LYS A 389 -1.00 17.42 6.43
N PRO A 390 0.10 17.53 7.21
CA PRO A 390 0.00 17.60 8.68
C PRO A 390 -0.82 18.82 9.11
N CYS A 391 -1.41 18.82 10.32
CA CYS A 391 -2.15 20.01 10.77
C CYS A 391 -1.22 21.22 10.82
N LYS A 392 -1.72 22.32 10.24
CA LYS A 392 -1.13 23.66 10.34
C LYS A 392 -1.76 24.50 11.46
N CYS A 393 -2.35 23.85 12.46
CA CYS A 393 -3.03 24.42 13.63
C CYS A 393 -2.19 25.59 14.20
N TYR A 394 -1.00 25.27 14.71
CA TYR A 394 0.02 26.19 15.22
C TYR A 394 0.34 27.40 14.33
N SER A 395 0.40 27.24 13.00
CA SER A 395 0.82 28.33 12.10
C SER A 395 -0.30 29.30 11.75
N ILE A 396 -1.57 28.87 11.81
CA ILE A 396 -2.70 29.75 11.50
C ILE A 396 -3.05 30.60 12.73
N ASP A 397 -2.85 30.07 13.94
CA ASP A 397 -3.20 30.75 15.19
C ASP A 397 -2.23 31.89 15.59
N ARG A 398 -1.28 32.27 14.72
CA ARG A 398 -0.42 33.45 14.90
C ARG A 398 -0.97 34.73 14.27
N SER A 399 -2.09 34.68 13.54
CA SER A 399 -2.75 35.89 13.03
C SER A 399 -3.30 36.73 14.18
N ASN A 400 -3.20 38.05 14.09
CA ASN A 400 -3.91 38.92 15.01
C ASN A 400 -5.43 38.80 14.78
N GLU A 401 -6.19 38.65 15.86
CA GLU A 401 -7.65 38.58 15.86
C GLU A 401 -8.21 39.47 16.98
N PHE A 402 -9.44 39.97 16.81
CA PHE A 402 -10.15 40.63 17.90
C PHE A 402 -10.57 39.57 18.93
N GLN A 403 -10.23 39.80 20.20
CA GLN A 403 -10.45 38.83 21.27
C GLN A 403 -11.27 39.44 22.39
N ASP A 404 -12.33 38.75 22.83
CA ASP A 404 -13.18 39.23 23.93
C ASP A 404 -12.43 39.09 25.27
N VAL A 405 -12.03 40.20 25.87
CA VAL A 405 -11.32 40.22 27.16
C VAL A 405 -12.01 41.13 28.18
N CYS A 406 -11.85 40.83 29.47
CA CYS A 406 -12.30 41.71 30.55
C CYS A 406 -11.32 42.86 30.78
N ARG A 407 -11.80 43.93 31.42
CA ARG A 407 -11.01 45.12 31.79
C ARG A 407 -9.77 44.73 32.61
N SER A 408 -9.88 43.79 33.55
CA SER A 408 -8.76 43.30 34.37
C SER A 408 -7.74 42.41 33.65
N CYS A 409 -8.05 41.91 32.44
CA CYS A 409 -7.07 41.30 31.55
C CYS A 409 -6.45 42.37 30.64
N MET A 410 -7.21 43.34 30.15
CA MET A 410 -6.71 44.42 29.29
C MET A 410 -5.57 45.24 29.93
N SER A 411 -5.50 45.33 31.26
CA SER A 411 -4.44 46.03 32.00
C SER A 411 -3.18 45.19 32.28
N LYS A 412 -3.13 43.92 31.86
CA LYS A 412 -1.99 43.02 32.09
C LYS A 412 -1.18 42.86 30.80
N ASP A 413 0.09 42.52 30.97
CA ASP A 413 0.98 42.21 29.85
C ASP A 413 0.44 41.03 29.02
N VAL A 414 0.46 41.20 27.70
CA VAL A 414 -0.13 40.25 26.74
C VAL A 414 0.65 38.94 26.72
N ASP A 415 1.98 38.98 26.80
CA ASP A 415 2.80 37.76 26.77
C ASP A 415 2.59 36.91 28.03
N THR A 416 2.49 37.52 29.22
CA THR A 416 2.13 36.80 30.45
C THR A 416 0.74 36.16 30.37
N LEU A 417 -0.25 36.87 29.79
CA LEU A 417 -1.60 36.36 29.60
C LEU A 417 -1.65 35.20 28.59
N GLN A 418 -0.98 35.34 27.45
CA GLN A 418 -0.90 34.29 26.43
C GLN A 418 -0.16 33.06 26.97
N ALA A 419 0.95 33.23 27.69
CA ALA A 419 1.65 32.14 28.35
C ALA A 419 0.74 31.42 29.36
N ALA A 420 0.06 32.17 30.25
CA ALA A 420 -0.86 31.60 31.23
C ALA A 420 -2.03 30.85 30.58
N ARG A 421 -2.61 31.40 29.50
CA ARG A 421 -3.73 30.78 28.78
C ARG A 421 -3.29 29.59 27.92
N HIS A 422 -2.11 29.62 27.30
CA HIS A 422 -1.56 28.48 26.60
C HIS A 422 -1.31 27.30 27.57
N ARG A 423 -0.84 27.55 28.80
CA ARG A 423 -0.75 26.52 29.86
C ARG A 423 -2.13 25.93 30.21
N ARG A 424 -3.18 26.76 30.29
CA ARG A 424 -4.56 26.27 30.47
C ARG A 424 -5.02 25.40 29.31
N TYR A 425 -4.76 25.77 28.06
CA TYR A 425 -5.08 24.93 26.90
C TYR A 425 -4.29 23.60 26.87
N GLN A 426 -3.05 23.59 27.35
CA GLN A 426 -2.30 22.34 27.56
C GLN A 426 -2.97 21.43 28.61
N GLN A 427 -3.58 22.00 29.65
CA GLN A 427 -4.37 21.22 30.61
C GLN A 427 -5.67 20.72 29.97
N GLU A 428 -6.47 21.61 29.38
CA GLU A 428 -7.74 21.26 28.74
C GLU A 428 -7.56 20.16 27.66
N ALA A 429 -6.49 20.24 26.86
CA ALA A 429 -6.15 19.22 25.85
C ALA A 429 -5.70 17.87 26.46
N ARG A 430 -5.15 17.88 27.67
CA ARG A 430 -4.85 16.66 28.46
C ARG A 430 -6.11 16.11 29.11
N ASP A 431 -6.95 16.95 29.70
CA ASP A 431 -8.20 16.52 30.33
C ASP A 431 -9.09 15.81 29.31
N ILE A 432 -9.20 16.33 28.08
CA ILE A 432 -9.87 15.66 26.93
C ILE A 432 -9.24 14.28 26.59
N ALA A 433 -7.96 14.09 26.86
CA ALA A 433 -7.24 12.84 26.57
C ALA A 433 -7.36 11.79 27.68
N TYR A 434 -7.36 12.24 28.94
CA TYR A 434 -7.47 11.43 30.16
C TYR A 434 -8.92 11.21 30.61
N ASP A 435 -9.90 11.89 30.00
CA ASP A 435 -11.32 11.59 30.19
C ASP A 435 -11.60 10.10 29.88
N GLU A 436 -12.14 9.39 30.87
CA GLU A 436 -12.56 8.00 30.78
C GLU A 436 -13.65 7.80 29.72
N ASN A 437 -14.42 8.86 29.45
CA ASN A 437 -15.43 8.92 28.40
C ASN A 437 -14.90 9.44 27.05
N SER A 438 -13.58 9.59 26.90
CA SER A 438 -12.98 10.07 25.64
C SER A 438 -13.28 9.13 24.47
N LYS A 439 -14.08 9.61 23.52
CA LYS A 439 -14.54 8.85 22.35
C LYS A 439 -13.66 9.12 21.14
N CYS A 440 -13.38 8.07 20.36
CA CYS A 440 -12.73 8.20 19.06
C CYS A 440 -13.52 9.17 18.17
N GLY A 441 -12.84 10.17 17.61
CA GLY A 441 -13.47 11.21 16.78
C GLY A 441 -14.18 10.67 15.54
N ASP A 442 -13.77 9.49 15.05
CA ASP A 442 -14.37 8.76 13.93
C ASP A 442 -15.41 7.74 14.41
N CYS A 443 -14.99 6.56 14.87
CA CYS A 443 -15.89 5.45 15.21
C CYS A 443 -16.66 5.57 16.54
N LYS A 444 -16.52 6.68 17.28
CA LYS A 444 -17.20 7.00 18.55
C LYS A 444 -17.03 6.02 19.71
N LYS A 445 -16.27 4.93 19.54
CA LYS A 445 -15.92 3.99 20.63
C LYS A 445 -15.06 4.70 21.68
N VAL A 446 -15.29 4.39 22.95
CA VAL A 446 -14.48 4.85 24.08
C VAL A 446 -13.03 4.36 23.91
N LEU A 447 -12.08 5.23 24.19
CA LEU A 447 -10.65 4.97 24.01
C LEU A 447 -10.06 4.35 25.27
N LYS A 448 -9.77 3.04 25.23
CA LYS A 448 -8.94 2.37 26.24
C LYS A 448 -7.56 3.01 26.34
N ASP A 449 -6.86 2.79 27.44
CA ASP A 449 -5.51 3.32 27.67
C ASP A 449 -4.51 2.97 26.58
N GLY A 450 -3.45 3.79 26.48
CA GLY A 450 -2.37 3.64 25.51
C GLY A 450 -2.25 4.82 24.55
N MET A 451 -1.80 4.52 23.33
CA MET A 451 -1.48 5.53 22.32
C MET A 451 -2.71 6.32 21.86
N ARG A 452 -2.60 7.65 21.80
CA ARG A 452 -3.62 8.57 21.27
C ARG A 452 -3.15 9.17 19.95
N TRP A 453 -4.00 9.11 18.92
CA TRP A 453 -3.77 9.79 17.65
C TRP A 453 -4.66 11.02 17.57
N TRP A 454 -4.15 12.16 17.10
CA TRP A 454 -4.92 13.41 17.10
C TRP A 454 -5.17 13.88 15.67
N LYS A 455 -6.42 14.21 15.35
CA LYS A 455 -6.81 14.75 14.05
C LYS A 455 -7.59 16.04 14.25
N CYS A 456 -7.18 17.10 13.56
CA CYS A 456 -7.93 18.35 13.50
C CYS A 456 -9.21 18.15 12.68
N GLY A 457 -10.37 18.50 13.24
CA GLY A 457 -11.66 18.46 12.55
C GLY A 457 -11.70 19.40 11.34
N LYS A 458 -11.15 20.61 11.48
CA LYS A 458 -11.19 21.67 10.45
C LYS A 458 -10.32 21.36 9.23
N CYS A 459 -9.08 20.91 9.41
CA CYS A 459 -8.17 20.63 8.27
C CYS A 459 -8.03 19.14 7.92
N SER A 460 -8.64 18.23 8.69
CA SER A 460 -8.53 16.76 8.58
C SER A 460 -7.11 16.16 8.63
N GLY A 461 -6.09 16.97 8.90
CA GLY A 461 -4.70 16.56 9.05
C GLY A 461 -4.40 15.96 10.43
N GLU A 462 -3.36 15.13 10.49
CA GLU A 462 -2.80 14.64 11.75
C GLU A 462 -2.22 15.82 12.53
N CYS A 463 -2.67 16.00 13.76
CA CYS A 463 -2.10 16.94 14.71
C CYS A 463 -0.89 16.30 15.38
N ARG A 464 0.26 17.00 15.34
CA ARG A 464 1.56 16.56 15.89
C ARG A 464 2.12 17.52 16.93
N ASP A 465 1.29 18.45 17.39
CA ASP A 465 1.70 19.43 18.39
C ASP A 465 1.85 18.77 19.77
N LYS A 466 2.80 19.26 20.57
CA LYS A 466 3.13 18.74 21.91
C LYS A 466 2.07 19.04 22.95
N ILE A 467 1.14 19.95 22.66
CA ILE A 467 -0.04 20.24 23.49
C ILE A 467 -0.89 19.00 23.77
N HIS A 468 -0.88 18.02 22.86
CA HIS A 468 -1.61 16.77 23.00
C HIS A 468 -0.72 15.65 23.55
N PRO A 469 -1.15 14.92 24.60
CA PRO A 469 -0.41 13.74 25.04
C PRO A 469 -0.43 12.65 23.96
N GLY A 470 0.74 12.08 23.69
CA GLY A 470 0.91 10.98 22.74
C GLY A 470 0.42 9.65 23.33
N PHE A 471 0.62 9.46 24.64
CA PHE A 471 0.23 8.27 25.38
C PHE A 471 -0.64 8.68 26.58
N VAL A 472 -1.66 7.88 26.88
CA VAL A 472 -2.53 8.06 28.05
C VAL A 472 -2.46 6.79 28.88
N LYS A 473 -2.04 6.93 30.14
CA LYS A 473 -2.12 5.87 31.15
C LYS A 473 -3.47 5.94 31.85
N THR A 474 -3.98 4.81 32.32
CA THR A 474 -5.13 4.77 33.22
C THR A 474 -4.84 5.66 34.41
N LYS A 475 -5.73 6.62 34.69
CA LYS A 475 -5.67 7.34 35.96
C LYS A 475 -5.99 6.31 37.04
N LYS A 476 -5.02 5.95 37.90
CA LYS A 476 -5.34 5.18 39.12
C LYS A 476 -6.36 6.03 39.88
N VAL A 477 -7.60 5.53 40.00
CA VAL A 477 -8.63 6.18 40.82
C VAL A 477 -8.07 6.20 42.23
N ARG A 478 -7.83 7.41 42.75
CA ARG A 478 -7.32 7.60 44.10
C ARG A 478 -8.47 7.30 45.05
N ASP A 479 -8.43 6.11 45.63
CA ASP A 479 -9.38 5.64 46.64
C ASP A 479 -9.30 6.61 47.84
N PRO A 480 -10.34 7.41 48.12
CA PRO A 480 -10.30 8.42 49.17
C PRO A 480 -10.38 7.82 50.58
N GLU A 481 -10.82 6.56 50.71
CA GLU A 481 -10.96 5.87 52.01
C GLU A 481 -9.65 5.19 52.43
N LYS A 482 -8.82 4.79 51.46
CA LYS A 482 -7.40 4.52 51.69
C LYS A 482 -6.66 5.83 51.91
N GLY A 483 -6.78 6.37 53.13
CA GLY A 483 -6.08 7.56 53.59
C GLY A 483 -4.61 7.49 53.21
N ASP A 484 -4.21 8.36 52.27
CA ASP A 484 -2.87 8.38 51.69
C ASP A 484 -1.88 8.82 52.78
N VAL A 485 -1.26 7.84 53.44
CA VAL A 485 -0.25 8.08 54.48
C VAL A 485 0.89 8.85 53.81
N GLY A 486 1.04 10.11 54.22
CA GLY A 486 1.62 11.17 53.41
C GLY A 486 3.02 10.90 52.86
N ASN A 487 3.09 10.27 51.69
CA ASN A 487 4.21 10.37 50.77
C ASN A 487 3.65 10.78 49.41
N GLY A 488 3.71 12.09 49.12
CA GLY A 488 3.34 12.66 47.83
C GLY A 488 4.28 12.29 46.67
N GLY A 489 5.06 11.22 46.83
CA GLY A 489 5.66 10.54 45.71
C GLY A 489 4.55 9.84 44.93
N ILE A 490 4.46 10.14 43.63
CA ILE A 490 3.87 9.17 42.72
C ILE A 490 4.75 7.92 42.89
N ASP A 491 4.20 6.85 43.47
CA ASP A 491 4.76 5.51 43.31
C ASP A 491 4.61 5.13 41.83
N GLU A 492 5.50 5.72 41.04
CA GLU A 492 5.93 5.19 39.78
C GLU A 492 6.49 3.82 40.13
N ASP A 493 5.67 2.78 39.92
CA ASP A 493 6.16 1.46 39.55
C ASP A 493 7.24 1.71 38.49
N VAL A 494 8.51 1.71 38.94
CA VAL A 494 9.65 2.11 38.12
C VAL A 494 9.82 0.98 37.13
N SER A 495 9.10 1.11 36.01
CA SER A 495 9.07 0.19 34.89
C SER A 495 10.46 -0.40 34.72
N TRP A 496 10.55 -1.73 34.68
CA TRP A 496 11.77 -2.52 34.43
C TRP A 496 12.79 -1.76 33.57
N TRP A 497 12.31 -1.16 32.47
CA TRP A 497 13.10 -0.43 31.49
C TRP A 497 13.82 0.81 32.03
N ARG A 498 13.28 1.54 33.01
CA ARG A 498 13.98 2.61 33.73
C ARG A 498 15.07 2.08 34.65
N LYS A 499 14.84 0.98 35.39
CA LYS A 499 15.91 0.29 36.15
C LYS A 499 17.08 -0.08 35.22
N TRP A 500 16.79 -0.68 34.06
CA TRP A 500 17.81 -1.02 33.08
C TRP A 500 18.48 0.20 32.42
N ARG A 501 17.74 1.29 32.16
CA ARG A 501 18.31 2.53 31.58
C ARG A 501 19.36 3.15 32.50
N ASN A 502 19.12 3.17 33.81
CA ASN A 502 20.05 3.71 34.79
C ASN A 502 21.28 2.81 35.00
N VAL A 503 21.18 1.51 34.67
CA VAL A 503 22.32 0.56 34.67
C VAL A 503 23.18 0.68 33.41
N LEU A 504 22.57 0.90 32.24
CA LEU A 504 23.26 0.92 30.93
C LEU A 504 23.80 2.30 30.51
N LEU A 505 23.32 3.38 31.11
CA LEU A 505 23.75 4.75 30.83
C LEU A 505 24.01 5.50 32.15
N PRO A 506 25.16 5.25 32.82
CA PRO A 506 25.56 6.08 33.95
C PRO A 506 25.66 7.54 33.48
N GLU A 507 25.03 8.45 34.23
CA GLU A 507 25.06 9.88 33.92
C GLU A 507 26.51 10.37 33.87
N ARG A 508 26.90 10.99 32.74
CA ARG A 508 28.11 11.81 32.71
C ARG A 508 27.87 13.01 33.63
N ARG A 509 28.35 12.91 34.86
CA ARG A 509 28.52 14.06 35.74
C ARG A 509 29.42 15.08 35.03
N GLN A 510 28.91 16.30 34.88
CA GLN A 510 29.71 17.51 34.65
C GLN A 510 29.78 18.25 35.99
#